data_AF-A0A0G0W8F3-F1
#
_entry.id   AF-A0A0G0W8F3-F1
#
_cell.length_a   1.000
_cell.length_b   1.000
_cell.length_c   1.000
_cell.angle_alpha   90.00
_cell.angle_beta   90.00
_cell.angle_gamma   90.00
#
_symmetry.space_group_name_H-M   'P 1'
#
loop_
_entity.id
_entity.type
_entity.pdbx_description
1 polymer ?
#
loop_
_entity_poly.entity_id
_entity_poly.type
_entity_poly.pdbx_seq_one_letter_code
_entity_poly.pdbx_strand_id
1 'polypeptide(L)' 'MGKLTGRQSLFAKHYSMGKSGKKAAILAGYSAKSAEVIASENLRKPEILKKVEAILVQNGIRLQRLRQR' A
#
# COMPACT_ATOMS: atom_id res chain seq x y z
N MET A 1 0.76 6.94 17.36
CA MET A 1 1.11 5.80 16.48
C MET A 1 -0.15 4.95 16.36
N GLY A 2 -0.95 5.21 15.32
CA GLY A 2 -2.24 4.54 15.14
C GLY A 2 -2.03 3.17 14.56
N LYS A 3 -2.56 2.13 15.21
CA LYS A 3 -2.52 0.78 14.64
C LYS A 3 -3.29 0.78 13.31
N LEU A 4 -2.68 0.23 12.26
CA LEU A 4 -3.33 0.10 10.96
C LEU A 4 -4.64 -0.69 11.10
N THR A 5 -5.70 -0.21 10.47
CA THR A 5 -6.93 -0.99 10.32
C THR A 5 -6.68 -2.21 9.41
N GLY A 6 -7.57 -3.20 9.46
CA GLY A 6 -7.49 -4.38 8.58
C GLY A 6 -7.46 -4.01 7.10
N ARG A 7 -8.32 -3.08 6.67
CA ARG A 7 -8.37 -2.60 5.27
C ARG A 7 -7.10 -1.86 4.86
N GLN A 8 -6.51 -1.03 5.73
CA GLN A 8 -5.24 -0.36 5.43
C GLN A 8 -4.07 -1.34 5.32
N SER A 9 -4.08 -2.40 6.12
CA SER A 9 -3.08 -3.48 6.05
C SER A 9 -3.20 -4.26 4.72
N LEU A 10 -4.43 -4.57 4.30
CA LEU A 10 -4.69 -5.20 2.99
C LEU A 10 -4.32 -4.29 1.83
N PHE A 11 -4.60 -2.99 1.94
CA PHE A 11 -4.19 -1.98 0.96
C PHE A 11 -2.68 -2.00 0.77
N ALA A 12 -1.91 -1.94 1.87
CA ALA A 12 -0.44 -1.98 1.84
C ALA A 12 0.07 -3.27 1.15
N LYS A 13 -0.53 -4.42 1.46
CA LYS A 13 -0.22 -5.71 0.81
C LYS A 13 -0.46 -5.65 -0.69
N HIS A 14 -1.64 -5.26 -1.16
CA HIS A 14 -1.93 -5.19 -2.59
C HIS A 14 -1.06 -4.18 -3.33
N TYR A 15 -0.81 -3.02 -2.73
CA TYR A 15 0.06 -2.01 -3.31
C TYR A 15 1.50 -2.51 -3.44
N SER A 16 2.05 -3.18 -2.42
CA SER A 16 3.39 -3.79 -2.47
C SER A 16 3.54 -4.89 -3.52
N MET A 17 2.44 -5.51 -3.97
CA MET A 17 2.43 -6.49 -5.08
C MET A 17 2.36 -5.83 -6.47
N GLY A 18 2.57 -4.51 -6.57
CA GLY A 18 2.57 -3.77 -7.83
C GLY A 18 1.18 -3.43 -8.38
N LYS A 19 0.13 -3.48 -7.55
CA LYS A 19 -1.19 -2.99 -7.98
C LYS A 19 -1.22 -1.47 -7.88
N SER A 20 -1.87 -0.80 -8.85
CA SER A 20 -2.14 0.64 -8.75
C SER A 20 -2.92 0.97 -7.48
N GLY A 21 -2.80 2.20 -6.97
CA GLY A 21 -3.46 2.61 -5.72
C GLY A 21 -4.97 2.31 -5.73
N LYS A 22 -5.68 2.69 -6.79
CA LYS A 22 -7.11 2.38 -6.97
C LYS A 22 -7.40 0.88 -6.88
N LYS A 23 -6.64 0.05 -7.60
CA LYS A 23 -6.85 -1.40 -7.61
C LYS A 23 -6.51 -2.04 -6.26
N ALA A 24 -5.48 -1.54 -5.58
CA ALA A 24 -5.15 -1.96 -4.22
C ALA A 24 -6.25 -1.61 -3.22
N ALA A 25 -6.89 -0.44 -3.36
CA ALA A 25 -8.02 -0.05 -2.52
C ALA A 25 -9.26 -0.93 -2.76
N ILE A 26 -9.60 -1.24 -4.02
CA ILE A 26 -10.72 -2.14 -4.32
C ILE A 26 -10.48 -3.53 -3.71
N LEU A 27 -9.28 -4.10 -3.90
CA LEU A 27 -8.93 -5.41 -3.34
C LEU A 27 -8.88 -5.42 -1.81
N ALA A 28 -8.58 -4.28 -1.18
CA ALA A 28 -8.65 -4.10 0.27
C ALA A 28 -10.08 -3.95 0.83
N GLY A 29 -11.10 -4.00 -0.03
CA GLY A 29 -12.51 -3.93 0.36
C GLY A 29 -13.10 -2.52 0.42
N TYR A 30 -12.46 -1.54 -0.23
CA TYR A 30 -13.06 -0.22 -0.44
C TYR A 30 -13.94 -0.21 -1.71
N SER A 31 -14.98 0.62 -1.72
CA SER A 31 -15.87 0.74 -2.88
C SER A 31 -15.13 1.29 -4.10
N ALA A 32 -15.54 0.87 -5.30
CA ALA A 32 -14.96 1.39 -6.54
C ALA A 32 -15.13 2.92 -6.68
N LYS A 33 -16.25 3.46 -6.17
CA LYS A 33 -16.57 4.90 -6.20
C LYS A 33 -15.56 5.73 -5.41
N SER A 34 -15.08 5.22 -4.27
CA SER A 34 -14.16 5.94 -3.38
C SER A 34 -12.71 5.46 -3.45
N ALA A 35 -12.43 4.39 -4.20
CA ALA A 35 -11.11 3.75 -4.27
C ALA A 35 -9.97 4.71 -4.67
N GLU A 36 -10.23 5.62 -5.61
CA GLU A 36 -9.26 6.61 -6.10
C GLU A 36 -8.83 7.58 -4.97
N VAL A 37 -9.82 8.15 -4.27
CA VAL A 37 -9.61 9.12 -3.20
C VAL A 37 -8.97 8.42 -1.99
N ILE A 38 -9.50 7.25 -1.59
CA ILE A 38 -8.99 6.47 -0.47
C ILE A 38 -7.56 6.00 -0.73
N ALA A 39 -7.23 5.61 -1.96
CA ALA A 39 -5.85 5.28 -2.31
C ALA A 39 -4.92 6.48 -2.10
N SER A 40 -5.33 7.66 -2.57
CA SER A 40 -4.55 8.89 -2.40
C SER A 40 -4.37 9.27 -0.93
N GLU A 41 -5.42 9.14 -0.12
CA GLU A 41 -5.34 9.35 1.33
C GLU A 41 -4.42 8.32 2.01
N ASN A 42 -4.55 7.04 1.67
CA ASN A 42 -3.74 5.98 2.26
C ASN A 42 -2.25 6.15 1.91
N LEU A 43 -1.93 6.58 0.69
CA LEU A 43 -0.55 6.83 0.26
C LEU A 43 0.09 8.05 0.97
N ARG A 44 -0.72 8.95 1.56
CA ARG A 44 -0.22 10.07 2.38
C ARG A 44 -0.01 9.69 3.84
N LYS A 45 -0.48 8.52 4.28
CA LYS A 45 -0.35 8.08 5.69
C LYS A 45 0.99 7.39 5.91
N PRO A 46 1.88 7.93 6.75
CA PRO A 46 3.23 7.38 6.94
C PRO A 46 3.21 5.95 7.49
N GLU A 47 2.25 5.59 8.33
CA GLU A 47 2.12 4.23 8.89
C GLU A 47 1.81 3.18 7.81
N ILE A 48 1.09 3.57 6.76
CA ILE A 48 0.80 2.69 5.61
C ILE A 48 2.06 2.53 4.75
N LEU A 49 2.78 3.63 4.49
CA LEU A 49 4.04 3.58 3.73
C LEU A 49 5.09 2.71 4.42
N LYS A 50 5.23 2.84 5.75
CA LYS A 50 6.10 1.97 6.56
C LYS A 50 5.71 0.49 6.43
N LYS A 51 4.42 0.18 6.37
CA LYS A 51 3.95 -1.20 6.17
C LYS A 51 4.26 -1.71 4.76
N VAL A 52 4.10 -0.89 3.73
CA VAL A 52 4.50 -1.23 2.35
C VAL A 52 5.99 -1.54 2.30
N GLU A 53 6.82 -0.67 2.86
CA GLU A 53 8.28 -0.85 2.94
C GLU A 53 8.65 -2.14 3.67
N ALA A 54 8.04 -2.39 4.83
CA ALA A 54 8.28 -3.63 5.59
C ALA A 54 7.95 -4.88 4.78
N ILE A 55 6.86 -4.88 4.00
CA ILE A 55 6.50 -6.02 3.13
C ILE A 55 7.52 -6.20 2.00
N LEU A 56 7.95 -5.10 1.36
CA LEU A 56 8.96 -5.16 0.30
C LEU A 56 10.29 -5.73 0.81
N VAL A 57 10.73 -5.26 1.99
CA VAL A 57 11.95 -5.77 2.67
C VAL A 57 11.81 -7.26 3.00
N GLN A 58 10.66 -7.67 3.58
CA GLN A 58 10.38 -9.09 3.89
C GLN A 58 10.42 -9.97 2.64
N ASN A 59 9.93 -9.47 1.51
CA ASN A 59 9.93 -10.21 0.24
C ASN A 59 11.29 -10.20 -0.49
N GLY A 60 12.36 -9.66 0.13
CA GLY A 60 13.68 -9.53 -0.51
C GLY A 60 13.74 -8.49 -1.63
N ILE A 61 12.66 -7.73 -1.85
CA ILE A 61 12.58 -6.64 -2.82
C ILE A 61 13.15 -5.38 -2.16
N ARG A 62 14.47 -5.21 -2.28
CA ARG A 62 15.16 -4.01 -1.81
C ARG A 62 14.95 -2.88 -2.81
N LEU A 63 14.35 -1.77 -2.38
CA LEU A 63 14.17 -0.54 -3.19
C LEU A 63 15.49 -0.04 -3.82
N GLN A 64 16.65 -0.41 -3.25
CA GLN A 64 17.96 -0.12 -3.82
C GLN A 64 18.17 -0.67 -5.24
N ARG A 65 17.45 -1.74 -5.64
CA ARG A 65 17.51 -2.27 -7.02
C ARG A 65 16.70 -1.48 -8.04
N LEU A 66 15.68 -0.73 -7.59
CA LEU A 66 14.83 0.08 -8.47
C LEU A 66 15.46 1.45 -8.79
N ARG A 67 16.45 1.90 -8.02
CA ARG A 67 17.18 3.17 -8.22
C ARG A 67 18.42 3.06 -9.12
N GLN A 68 18.76 1.86 -9.63
CA GLN A 68 19.93 1.61 -10.47
C GLN A 68 19.58 1.22 -11.92
N ARG A 69 18.39 1.59 -12.40
CA ARG A 69 18.00 1.42 -13.80
C ARG A 69 17.71 2.77 -14.43
#